data_AF-A0A401ZHW4-F1
#
_entry.id   AF-A0A401ZHW4-F1
#
_cell.length_a   1.000
_cell.length_b   1.000
_cell.length_c   1.000
_cell.angle_alpha   90.00
_cell.angle_beta   90.00
_cell.angle_gamma   90.00
#
_symmetry.space_group_name_H-M   'P 1'
#
loop_
_entity.id
_entity.type
_entity.pdbx_description
1 polymer ?
#
loop_
_entity_poly.entity_id
_entity_poly.type
_entity_poly.pdbx_seq_one_letter_code
_entity_poly.pdbx_strand_id
1 'polypeptide(L)'
;MSTSHDYHTLSDESHDELYEQEREAQRLSIRENAKHVMRESGLAEMLQSINKNLLKGRGHFEEYDSMVLFRWGTHSTRRHMWIEVRGSSILFRLHPHRKCASAAPVCDGEYHTLTGAMWSDREFLKAELKKYYDRPVAETSAD
;
A
#
# COMPACT_ATOMS: atom_id res chain seq x y z
N MET A 1 12.37 -51.85 31.62
CA MET A 1 11.50 -51.72 30.43
C MET A 1 10.28 -50.93 30.90
N SER A 2 9.90 -49.76 30.41
CA SER A 2 10.13 -49.13 29.11
C SER A 2 10.16 -47.61 29.25
N THR A 3 11.13 -46.98 28.58
CA THR A 3 11.20 -45.55 28.29
C THR A 3 10.45 -45.28 26.99
N SER A 4 9.23 -44.74 27.06
CA SER A 4 8.46 -44.40 25.86
C SER A 4 7.45 -43.32 26.19
N HIS A 5 7.84 -42.04 26.30
CA HIS A 5 6.89 -40.92 26.40
C HIS A 5 7.49 -39.53 26.05
N ASP A 6 8.45 -39.43 25.11
CA ASP A 6 9.09 -38.12 24.78
C ASP A 6 9.19 -37.82 23.27
N TYR A 7 8.37 -38.45 22.42
CA TYR A 7 8.46 -38.25 20.96
C TYR A 7 7.36 -37.40 20.33
N HIS A 8 6.37 -36.91 21.09
CA HIS A 8 5.22 -36.22 20.48
C HIS A 8 5.23 -34.69 20.62
N THR A 9 6.03 -34.13 21.53
CA THR A 9 6.03 -32.67 21.79
C THR A 9 7.00 -31.89 20.88
N LEU A 10 8.09 -32.53 20.43
CA LEU A 10 9.13 -31.87 19.62
C LEU A 10 8.71 -31.62 18.16
N SER A 11 7.71 -32.35 17.64
CA SER A 11 7.27 -32.21 16.25
C SER A 11 6.37 -30.99 16.02
N ASP A 12 5.53 -30.64 16.99
CA ASP A 12 4.62 -29.49 16.88
C ASP A 12 5.37 -28.15 16.95
N GLU A 13 6.35 -28.02 17.85
CA GLU A 13 7.16 -26.80 17.97
C GLU A 13 7.97 -26.53 16.68
N SER A 14 8.52 -27.58 16.06
CA SER A 14 9.23 -27.44 14.79
C SER A 14 8.34 -27.04 13.61
N HIS A 15 7.07 -27.47 13.62
CA HIS A 15 6.08 -27.12 12.59
C HIS A 15 5.63 -25.66 12.73
N ASP A 16 5.42 -25.20 13.96
CA ASP A 16 5.04 -23.82 14.25
C ASP A 16 6.19 -22.84 13.94
N GLU A 17 7.44 -23.20 14.25
CA GLU A 17 8.62 -22.40 13.89
C GLU A 17 8.79 -22.27 12.37
N LEU A 18 8.65 -23.37 11.62
CA LEU A 18 8.71 -23.35 10.16
C LEU A 18 7.59 -22.50 9.55
N TYR A 19 6.37 -22.62 10.08
CA TYR A 19 5.23 -21.83 9.63
C TYR A 19 5.44 -20.32 9.87
N GLU A 20 5.98 -19.93 11.02
CA GLU A 20 6.28 -18.53 11.29
C GLU A 20 7.41 -18.02 10.39
N GLN A 21 8.44 -18.82 10.16
CA GLN A 21 9.54 -18.47 9.25
C GLN A 21 9.04 -18.26 7.80
N GLU A 22 8.12 -19.11 7.32
CA GLU A 22 7.50 -18.94 6.00
C GLU A 22 6.68 -17.65 5.92
N ARG A 23 5.91 -17.33 6.97
CA ARG A 23 5.15 -16.08 7.03
C ARG A 23 6.05 -14.85 7.04
N GLU A 24 7.13 -14.87 7.80
CA GLU A 24 8.10 -13.78 7.81
C GLU A 24 8.75 -13.59 6.44
N ALA A 25 9.18 -14.69 5.79
CA ALA A 25 9.76 -14.65 4.45
C ALA A 25 8.77 -14.07 3.41
N GLN A 26 7.49 -14.46 3.48
CA GLN A 26 6.44 -13.91 2.62
C GLN A 26 6.26 -12.41 2.85
N ARG A 27 6.17 -11.97 4.11
CA ARG A 27 6.03 -10.54 4.45
C ARG A 27 7.20 -9.70 3.96
N LEU A 28 8.42 -10.20 4.13
CA LEU A 28 9.64 -9.56 3.62
C LEU A 28 9.62 -9.47 2.10
N SER A 29 9.23 -10.54 1.41
CA SER A 29 9.11 -10.55 -0.05
C SER A 29 8.11 -9.51 -0.55
N ILE A 30 6.93 -9.45 0.07
CA ILE A 30 5.89 -8.44 -0.24
C ILE A 30 6.44 -7.02 -0.04
N ARG A 31 7.13 -6.78 1.07
CA ARG A 31 7.71 -5.48 1.41
C ARG A 31 8.77 -5.03 0.44
N GLU A 32 9.70 -5.91 0.07
CA GLU A 32 10.76 -5.56 -0.88
C GLU A 32 10.19 -5.34 -2.29
N ASN A 33 9.19 -6.12 -2.70
CA ASN A 33 8.47 -5.88 -3.94
C ASN A 33 7.77 -4.50 -3.94
N ALA A 34 7.04 -4.17 -2.87
CA ALA A 34 6.35 -2.89 -2.77
C ALA A 34 7.34 -1.71 -2.84
N LYS A 35 8.45 -1.78 -2.11
CA LYS A 35 9.53 -0.78 -2.20
C LYS A 35 10.11 -0.66 -3.61
N HIS A 36 10.31 -1.80 -4.29
CA HIS A 36 10.82 -1.83 -5.65
C HIS A 36 9.87 -1.10 -6.62
N VAL A 37 8.59 -1.49 -6.66
CA VAL A 37 7.57 -0.87 -7.53
C VAL A 37 7.41 0.63 -7.21
N MET A 38 7.38 1.02 -5.94
CA MET A 38 7.27 2.43 -5.54
C MET A 38 8.47 3.27 -5.97
N ARG A 39 9.68 2.69 -5.99
CA ARG A 39 10.89 3.35 -6.46
C ARG A 39 10.94 3.43 -7.97
N GLU A 40 10.68 2.31 -8.65
CA GLU A 40 10.76 2.19 -10.11
C GLU A 40 9.74 3.08 -10.81
N SER A 41 8.49 3.11 -10.31
CA SER A 41 7.45 4.02 -10.79
C SER A 41 7.75 5.50 -10.55
N GLY A 42 8.70 5.82 -9.66
CA GLY A 42 8.95 7.18 -9.20
C GLY A 42 7.89 7.71 -8.23
N LEU A 43 6.90 6.90 -7.82
CA LEU A 43 5.83 7.33 -6.93
C LEU A 43 6.36 7.78 -5.57
N ALA A 44 7.36 7.09 -5.02
CA ALA A 44 8.00 7.47 -3.76
C ALA A 44 8.57 8.91 -3.81
N GLU A 45 9.26 9.25 -4.89
CA GLU A 45 9.81 10.59 -5.10
C GLU A 45 8.71 11.65 -5.23
N MET A 46 7.64 11.35 -5.99
CA MET A 46 6.53 12.27 -6.18
C MET A 46 5.81 12.57 -4.86
N LEU A 47 5.56 11.55 -4.03
CA LEU A 47 4.95 11.72 -2.72
C LEU A 47 5.84 12.57 -1.79
N GLN A 48 7.14 12.30 -1.76
CA GLN A 48 8.10 13.12 -0.99
C GLN A 48 8.12 14.57 -1.49
N SER A 49 8.05 14.78 -2.81
CA SER A 49 7.97 16.11 -3.42
C SER A 49 6.69 16.86 -3.02
N ILE A 50 5.53 16.18 -3.01
CA ILE A 50 4.28 16.75 -2.50
C ILE A 50 4.45 17.17 -1.04
N ASN A 51 4.99 16.30 -0.20
CA ASN A 51 5.17 16.60 1.22
C ASN A 51 6.08 17.82 1.41
N LYS A 52 7.23 17.85 0.74
CA LYS A 52 8.20 18.93 0.84
C LYS A 52 7.68 20.26 0.28
N ASN A 53 7.14 20.24 -0.95
CA ASN A 53 6.89 21.46 -1.71
C ASN A 53 5.50 22.04 -1.44
N LEU A 54 4.47 21.19 -1.39
CA LEU A 54 3.07 21.61 -1.22
C LEU A 54 2.66 21.66 0.25
N LEU A 55 3.00 20.61 1.01
CA LEU A 55 2.59 20.51 2.42
C LEU A 55 3.59 21.12 3.40
N LYS A 56 4.77 21.55 2.94
CA LYS A 56 5.86 22.10 3.76
C LYS A 56 6.25 21.17 4.93
N GLY A 57 6.28 19.86 4.66
CA GLY A 57 6.63 18.82 5.63
C GLY A 57 5.52 18.43 6.61
N ARG A 58 4.29 18.90 6.41
CA ARG A 58 3.14 18.59 7.29
C ARG A 58 2.39 17.30 6.93
N GLY A 59 2.89 16.54 5.95
CA GLY A 59 2.38 15.21 5.63
C GLY A 59 3.12 14.13 6.40
N HIS A 60 2.41 13.07 6.76
CA HIS A 60 2.91 11.91 7.48
C HIS A 60 2.72 10.63 6.65
N PHE A 61 3.71 9.75 6.69
CA PHE A 61 3.69 8.46 6.01
C PHE A 61 3.60 7.33 7.02
N GLU A 62 2.63 6.44 6.82
CA GLU A 62 2.52 5.17 7.52
C GLU A 62 2.77 4.04 6.52
N GLU A 63 3.84 3.30 6.74
CA GLU A 63 4.30 2.23 5.84
C GLU A 63 3.94 0.86 6.43
N TYR A 64 3.38 0.01 5.59
CA TYR A 64 3.01 -1.38 5.85
C TYR A 64 3.69 -2.28 4.82
N ASP A 65 3.48 -3.59 4.90
CA ASP A 65 4.17 -4.54 4.03
C ASP A 65 3.92 -4.28 2.54
N SER A 66 2.69 -4.07 2.09
CA SER A 66 2.38 -3.75 0.68
C SER A 66 1.86 -2.35 0.44
N MET A 67 1.80 -1.51 1.48
CA MET A 67 0.92 -0.34 1.48
C MET A 67 1.57 0.87 2.15
N VAL A 68 1.24 2.04 1.63
CA VAL A 68 1.61 3.33 2.19
C VAL A 68 0.35 4.17 2.35
N LEU A 69 0.15 4.68 3.55
CA LEU A 69 -0.88 5.66 3.86
C LEU A 69 -0.22 7.02 4.04
N PHE A 70 -0.49 7.95 3.14
CA PHE A 70 0.02 9.31 3.21
C PHE A 70 -1.07 10.26 3.72
N ARG A 71 -0.90 10.79 4.93
CA ARG A 71 -1.89 11.60 5.65
C ARG A 71 -1.47 13.06 5.75
N TRP A 72 -2.42 13.99 5.69
CA TRP A 72 -2.18 15.41 5.94
C TRP A 72 -3.46 16.17 6.31
N GLY A 73 -3.28 17.45 6.66
CA GLY A 73 -4.37 18.33 7.05
C GLY A 73 -4.49 18.48 8.56
N THR A 74 -5.59 19.10 8.98
CA THR A 74 -5.91 19.38 10.39
C THR A 74 -6.91 18.35 10.91
N HIS A 75 -7.19 18.40 12.22
CA HIS A 75 -8.22 17.59 12.85
C HIS A 75 -9.61 17.70 12.16
N SER A 76 -9.90 18.85 11.52
CA SER A 76 -11.16 19.12 10.81
C SER A 76 -11.15 18.78 9.32
N THR A 77 -9.99 18.51 8.70
CA THR A 77 -9.89 18.27 7.26
C THR A 77 -9.32 16.89 6.89
N ARG A 78 -8.63 16.22 7.82
CA ARG A 78 -8.08 14.84 7.77
C ARG A 78 -8.12 14.18 6.39
N ARG A 79 -7.09 14.47 5.60
CA ARG A 79 -6.94 13.98 4.23
C ARG A 79 -5.96 12.83 4.22
N HIS A 80 -6.22 11.82 3.41
CA HIS A 80 -5.26 10.75 3.18
C HIS A 80 -5.31 10.20 1.75
N MET A 81 -4.18 9.64 1.33
CA MET A 81 -4.06 8.77 0.16
C MET A 81 -3.61 7.39 0.62
N TRP A 82 -4.45 6.41 0.34
CA TRP A 82 -4.15 5.00 0.54
C TRP A 82 -3.62 4.42 -0.76
N ILE A 83 -2.39 3.94 -0.72
CA ILE A 83 -1.65 3.44 -1.87
C ILE A 83 -1.19 2.03 -1.56
N GLU A 84 -1.59 1.06 -2.35
CA GLU A 84 -1.25 -0.35 -2.17
C GLU A 84 -0.56 -0.89 -3.42
N VAL A 85 0.45 -1.75 -3.24
CA VAL A 85 1.10 -2.49 -4.32
C VAL A 85 0.62 -3.93 -4.28
N ARG A 86 0.00 -4.39 -5.37
CA ARG A 86 -0.40 -5.79 -5.56
C ARG A 86 0.30 -6.36 -6.79
N GLY A 87 1.26 -7.25 -6.56
CA GLY A 87 2.17 -7.72 -7.61
C GLY A 87 2.91 -6.55 -8.24
N SER A 88 2.69 -6.31 -9.53
CA SER A 88 3.27 -5.20 -10.30
C SER A 88 2.31 -4.01 -10.48
N SER A 89 1.18 -3.98 -9.79
CA SER A 89 0.16 -2.91 -9.94
C SER A 89 0.15 -1.99 -8.74
N ILE A 90 -0.15 -0.72 -8.98
CA ILE A 90 -0.33 0.31 -7.95
C ILE A 90 -1.82 0.61 -7.85
N LEU A 91 -2.37 0.49 -6.65
CA LEU A 91 -3.77 0.71 -6.35
C LEU A 91 -3.93 1.96 -5.50
N PHE A 92 -4.81 2.86 -5.92
CA PHE A 92 -5.23 4.01 -5.12
C PHE A 92 -6.64 3.77 -4.62
N ARG A 93 -6.85 3.82 -3.31
CA ARG A 93 -8.19 3.72 -2.74
C ARG A 93 -9.01 4.96 -3.08
N LEU A 94 -10.26 4.75 -3.43
CA LEU A 94 -11.24 5.78 -3.72
C LEU A 94 -12.18 5.95 -2.54
N HIS A 95 -12.93 7.05 -2.56
CA HIS A 95 -14.16 7.10 -1.79
C HIS A 95 -15.13 6.02 -2.32
N PRO A 96 -15.78 5.23 -1.45
CA PRO A 96 -16.72 4.20 -1.86
C PRO A 96 -17.74 4.65 -2.93
N HIS A 97 -18.09 3.72 -3.83
CA HIS A 97 -19.12 3.85 -4.87
C HIS A 97 -18.80 4.84 -5.99
N ARG A 98 -17.52 5.11 -6.26
CA ARG A 98 -17.10 5.96 -7.38
C ARG A 98 -17.13 5.19 -8.69
N LYS A 99 -18.00 5.57 -9.63
CA LYS A 99 -18.00 5.02 -10.99
C LYS A 99 -17.21 5.93 -11.92
N CYS A 100 -16.16 5.41 -12.54
CA CYS A 100 -15.38 6.13 -13.54
C CYS A 100 -15.87 5.82 -14.96
N ALA A 101 -15.96 6.88 -15.77
CA ALA A 101 -16.29 6.75 -17.20
C ALA A 101 -15.07 6.35 -18.05
N SER A 102 -13.86 6.64 -17.55
CA SER A 102 -12.60 6.33 -18.24
C SER A 102 -12.20 4.87 -18.05
N ALA A 103 -11.65 4.26 -19.10
CA ALA A 103 -11.13 2.89 -19.07
C ALA A 103 -9.80 2.75 -18.32
N ALA A 104 -9.06 3.86 -18.13
CA ALA A 104 -7.83 3.93 -17.36
C ALA A 104 -7.90 5.10 -16.37
N PRO A 105 -7.42 4.92 -15.12
CA PRO A 105 -7.03 3.65 -14.49
C PRO A 105 -8.21 2.66 -14.40
N VAL A 106 -7.91 1.37 -14.24
CA VAL A 106 -8.96 0.34 -14.09
C VAL A 106 -9.69 0.60 -12.78
N CYS A 107 -11.00 0.85 -12.85
CA CYS A 107 -11.82 1.25 -11.71
C CYS A 107 -12.80 0.13 -11.35
N ASP A 108 -12.75 -0.37 -10.12
CA ASP A 108 -13.68 -1.39 -9.60
C ASP A 108 -14.76 -0.82 -8.66
N GLY A 109 -14.73 0.50 -8.41
CA GLY A 109 -15.64 1.20 -7.51
C GLY A 109 -15.08 1.46 -6.10
N GLU A 110 -13.99 0.78 -5.72
CA GLU A 110 -13.25 0.98 -4.47
C GLU A 110 -11.81 1.42 -4.72
N TYR A 111 -11.19 0.93 -5.79
CA TYR A 111 -9.80 1.20 -6.17
C TYR A 111 -9.70 1.67 -7.62
N HIS A 112 -8.70 2.51 -7.85
CA HIS A 112 -8.09 2.68 -9.15
C HIS A 112 -6.82 1.85 -9.22
N THR A 113 -6.78 0.90 -10.15
CA THR A 113 -5.62 0.07 -10.41
C THR A 113 -4.85 0.59 -11.62
N LEU A 114 -3.58 0.90 -11.40
CA LEU A 114 -2.61 1.22 -12.45
C LEU A 114 -1.72 -0.01 -12.66
N THR A 115 -1.77 -0.57 -13.86
CA THR A 115 -0.90 -1.69 -14.26
C THR A 115 0.55 -1.23 -14.45
N GLY A 116 1.48 -2.20 -14.55
CA GLY A 116 2.90 -1.97 -14.91
C GLY A 116 3.09 -0.96 -16.03
N ALA A 117 2.42 -1.18 -17.15
CA ALA A 117 2.50 -0.33 -18.33
C ALA A 117 1.94 1.08 -18.08
N MET A 118 0.90 1.22 -17.24
CA MET A 118 0.29 2.52 -16.94
C MET A 118 1.17 3.38 -16.04
N TRP A 119 1.74 2.83 -14.96
CA TRP A 119 2.58 3.62 -14.07
C TRP A 119 4.00 3.85 -14.62
N SER A 120 4.41 3.08 -15.63
CA SER A 120 5.64 3.31 -16.37
C SER A 120 5.59 4.62 -17.19
N ASP A 121 4.40 5.05 -17.62
CA ASP A 121 4.18 6.39 -18.14
C ASP A 121 4.16 7.38 -16.96
N ARG A 122 5.29 8.07 -16.75
CA ARG A 122 5.47 9.01 -15.63
C ARG A 122 4.52 10.20 -15.69
N GLU A 123 4.15 10.67 -16.88
CA GLU A 123 3.24 11.81 -17.01
C GLU A 123 1.80 11.39 -16.69
N PHE A 124 1.40 10.20 -17.14
CA PHE A 124 0.12 9.59 -16.74
C PHE A 124 0.05 9.38 -15.23
N LEU A 125 1.06 8.74 -14.63
CA LEU A 125 1.11 8.49 -13.18
C LEU A 125 1.03 9.79 -12.38
N LYS A 126 1.79 10.81 -12.79
CA LYS A 126 1.79 12.12 -12.13
C LYS A 126 0.42 12.81 -12.25
N ALA A 127 -0.24 12.71 -13.41
CA ALA A 127 -1.57 13.24 -13.61
C ALA A 127 -2.60 12.54 -12.72
N GLU A 128 -2.55 11.20 -12.62
CA GLU A 128 -3.40 10.43 -11.71
C GLU A 128 -3.13 10.78 -10.24
N LEU A 129 -1.85 10.82 -9.83
CA LEU A 129 -1.45 11.20 -8.47
C LEU A 129 -2.01 12.57 -8.08
N LYS A 130 -1.97 13.54 -9.00
CA LYS A 130 -2.55 14.87 -8.76
C LYS A 130 -4.06 14.78 -8.49
N LYS A 131 -4.80 13.92 -9.21
CA LYS A 131 -6.25 13.74 -8.99
C LYS A 131 -6.53 13.24 -7.57
N TYR A 132 -5.73 12.31 -7.05
CA TYR A 132 -5.87 11.80 -5.68
C TYR A 132 -5.47 12.83 -4.64
N TYR A 133 -4.44 13.64 -4.91
CA TYR A 133 -4.07 14.75 -4.04
C TYR A 133 -5.15 15.84 -3.98
N ASP A 134 -5.73 16.20 -5.12
CA ASP A 134 -6.78 17.23 -5.21
C ASP A 134 -8.10 16.75 -4.59
N ARG A 135 -8.38 15.44 -4.66
CA ARG A 135 -9.59 14.79 -4.13
C ARG A 135 -9.22 13.60 -3.24
N PRO A 136 -8.59 13.86 -2.08
CA PRO A 136 -8.16 12.81 -1.18
C PRO A 136 -9.35 12.15 -0.51
N VAL A 137 -9.15 10.94 -0.01
CA VAL A 137 -10.15 10.31 0.86
C VAL A 137 -10.16 11.09 2.16
N ALA A 138 -11.35 11.54 2.57
CA ALA A 138 -11.55 12.15 3.87
C ALA A 138 -11.82 11.02 4.87
N GLU A 139 -11.19 11.06 6.06
CA GLU A 139 -11.69 10.25 7.16
C GLU A 139 -13.04 10.83 7.59
N THR A 140 -14.13 10.13 7.31
CA THR A 140 -15.44 10.49 7.86
C THR A 140 -15.36 10.38 9.38
N SER A 141 -15.94 11.34 10.10
CA SER A 141 -16.00 11.35 11.57
C SER A 141 -16.91 10.27 12.17
N ALA A 142 -17.18 9.21 11.42
CA ALA A 142 -18.05 8.10 11.79
C ALA A 142 -17.22 6.82 11.73
N ASP A 143 -16.42 6.63 12.78
CA ASP A 143 -16.17 5.35 13.44
C ASP A 143 -16.42 5.60 14.94
#